data_AF-A0A4Q3DM94-F1
#
_entry.id   AF-A0A4Q3DM94-F1
#
_cell.length_a   1.000
_cell.length_b   1.000
_cell.length_c   1.000
_cell.angle_alpha   90.00
_cell.angle_beta   90.00
_cell.angle_gamma   90.00
#
_symmetry.space_group_name_H-M   'P 1'
#
loop_
_entity.id
_entity.type
_entity.pdbx_description
1 polymer ?
#
loop_
_entity_poly.entity_id
_entity_poly.type
_entity_poly.pdbx_seq_one_letter_code
_entity_poly.pdbx_strand_id
1 'polypeptide(L)' 'MLNTMKPATGRLLIAEPFMLDPQFKRSVVLLTEYTTDGVVGFVLNHASGLYM' A
#
# COMPACT_ATOMS: atom_id res chain seq x y z
N MET A 1 9.18 -4.20 -14.98
CA MET A 1 8.38 -3.19 -15.69
C MET A 1 8.09 -2.07 -14.71
N LEU A 2 8.48 -0.84 -15.01
CA LEU A 2 8.18 0.31 -14.15
C LEU A 2 6.79 0.81 -14.51
N ASN A 3 5.88 0.78 -13.54
CA ASN A 3 4.56 1.36 -13.68
C ASN A 3 4.70 2.89 -13.82
N THR A 4 4.14 3.47 -14.88
CA THR A 4 4.19 4.92 -15.15
C THR A 4 3.06 5.70 -14.48
N MET A 5 2.16 4.99 -13.79
CA MET A 5 1.03 5.58 -13.07
C MET A 5 1.52 6.30 -11.81
N LYS A 6 1.27 7.61 -11.74
CA LYS A 6 1.52 8.40 -10.52
C LYS A 6 0.63 7.92 -9.35
N PRO A 7 1.06 8.04 -8.09
CA PRO A 7 0.17 7.81 -6.97
C PRO A 7 -1.02 8.80 -6.98
N ALA A 8 -2.19 8.33 -6.54
CA ALA A 8 -3.40 9.15 -6.36
C ALA A 8 -4.38 8.41 -5.45
N THR A 9 -5.31 9.14 -4.84
CA THR A 9 -6.44 8.56 -4.11
C THR A 9 -7.18 7.51 -4.95
N GLY A 10 -7.50 6.37 -4.34
CA GLY A 10 -8.14 5.23 -4.98
C GLY A 10 -7.19 4.27 -5.71
N ARG A 11 -5.89 4.56 -5.77
CA ARG A 11 -4.90 3.65 -6.39
C ARG A 11 -4.34 2.65 -5.37
N LEU A 12 -3.91 1.50 -5.88
CA LEU A 12 -3.21 0.48 -5.11
C LEU A 12 -1.69 0.60 -5.30
N LEU A 13 -0.96 0.53 -4.20
CA LEU A 13 0.47 0.27 -4.19
C LEU A 13 0.68 -1.22 -3.94
N ILE A 14 1.44 -1.87 -4.82
CA ILE A 14 1.79 -3.28 -4.72
C ILE A 14 3.26 -3.35 -4.38
N ALA A 15 3.59 -3.99 -3.26
CA ALA A 15 4.97 -4.19 -2.85
C ALA A 15 5.75 -4.96 -3.92
N GLU A 16 7.01 -4.57 -4.12
CA GLU A 16 7.89 -5.33 -4.99
C GLU A 16 8.11 -6.75 -4.46
N PRO A 17 8.36 -7.74 -5.35
CA PRO A 17 8.52 -9.14 -4.95
C PRO A 17 9.56 -9.38 -3.84
N PHE A 18 10.60 -8.54 -3.78
CA PHE A 18 11.72 -8.64 -2.84
C PHE A 18 11.82 -7.43 -1.91
N MET A 19 10.67 -6.82 -1.55
CA MET A 19 10.63 -5.72 -0.57
C MET A 19 11.32 -6.14 0.74
N LEU A 20 12.39 -5.40 1.09
CA LEU A 20 13.22 -5.66 2.27
C LEU A 20 12.53 -5.24 3.56
N ASP A 21 11.66 -4.23 3.49
CA ASP A 21 10.88 -3.78 4.63
C ASP A 21 9.83 -4.84 5.01
N PRO A 22 9.95 -5.47 6.19
CA PRO A 22 9.01 -6.51 6.61
C PRO A 22 7.59 -6.00 6.82
N GLN A 23 7.38 -4.72 7.15
CA GLN A 23 6.04 -4.15 7.37
C GLN A 23 5.21 -4.17 6.08
N PHE A 24 5.86 -4.03 4.93
CA PHE A 24 5.22 -3.92 3.62
C PHE A 24 5.50 -5.13 2.72
N LYS A 25 6.16 -6.17 3.22
CA LYS A 25 6.48 -7.36 2.42
C LYS A 25 5.22 -8.02 1.88
N ARG A 26 5.13 -8.13 0.55
CA ARG A 26 3.95 -8.63 -0.18
C ARG A 26 2.66 -7.87 0.13
N SER A 27 2.75 -6.63 0.62
CA SER A 27 1.57 -5.83 0.94
C SER A 27 0.89 -5.28 -0.32
N VAL A 28 -0.43 -5.11 -0.21
CA VAL A 28 -1.26 -4.37 -1.14
C VAL A 28 -1.90 -3.23 -0.35
N VAL A 29 -1.52 -1.99 -0.66
CA VAL A 29 -1.94 -0.79 0.08
C VAL A 29 -2.89 0.03 -0.78
N LEU A 30 -4.07 0.35 -0.27
CA LEU A 30 -5.01 1.29 -0.89
C LEU A 30 -4.73 2.70 -0.41
N LEU A 31 -4.49 3.62 -1.34
CA LEU A 31 -4.36 5.04 -1.03
C LEU A 31 -5.76 5.66 -0.86
N THR A 32 -6.09 6.08 0.35
CA THR A 32 -7.36 6.75 0.66
C THR A 32 -7.25 8.26 0.65
N GLU A 33 -6.03 8.78 0.84
CA GLU A 33 -5.75 10.20 0.75
C GLU A 33 -4.36 10.40 0.12
N TYR A 34 -4.28 11.34 -0.81
CA TYR A 34 -3.04 11.77 -1.43
C TYR A 34 -3.08 13.28 -1.63
N THR A 35 -2.40 14.01 -0.75
CA THR A 35 -2.35 15.48 -0.76
C THR A 35 -0.89 15.95 -0.78
N THR A 36 -0.68 17.27 -0.80
CA THR A 36 0.66 17.85 -0.66
C THR A 36 1.25 17.66 0.73
N ASP A 37 0.39 17.46 1.73
CA ASP A 37 0.79 17.40 3.14
C ASP A 37 1.10 15.96 3.56
N GLY A 38 0.63 14.97 2.81
CA GLY A 38 0.94 13.57 3.06
C GLY A 38 0.07 12.60 2.28
N VAL A 39 0.26 11.33 2.61
CA VAL A 39 -0.44 10.21 2.00
C VAL A 39 -0.91 9.28 3.10
N VAL A 40 -2.18 8.87 3.02
CA VAL A 40 -2.77 7.88 3.93
C VAL A 40 -3.25 6.70 3.11
N GLY A 41 -2.98 5.49 3.61
CA GLY A 41 -3.45 4.27 2.99
C GLY A 41 -3.59 3.10 3.95
N PHE A 42 -4.35 2.10 3.51
CA PHE A 42 -4.66 0.91 4.30
C PHE A 42 -4.08 -0.34 3.63
N VAL A 43 -3.46 -1.21 4.42
CA VAL A 43 -3.04 -2.54 3.97
C VAL A 43 -4.27 -3.43 3.87
N LEU A 44 -4.54 -3.95 2.67
CA LEU A 44 -5.76 -4.74 2.42
C LEU A 44 -5.57 -6.24 2.65
N ASN A 45 -4.33 -6.73 2.57
CA ASN A 45 -4.04 -8.17 2.55
C ASN A 45 -3.34 -8.69 3.81
N HIS A 46 -3.29 -7.90 4.87
CA HIS A 46 -2.85 -8.32 6.20
C HIS A 46 -4.05 -8.30 7.14
N ALA A 47 -4.66 -9.47 7.38
CA ALA A 47 -5.74 -9.59 8.34
C ALA A 47 -5.20 -9.30 9.75
N SER A 48 -5.95 -8.52 10.53
CA SER A 48 -5.64 -8.32 11.94
C SER A 48 -5.94 -9.61 12.72
N GLY A 49 -5.20 -9.85 13.80
CA GLY A 49 -5.48 -10.96 14.73
C GLY A 49 -6.69 -10.70 15.64
N LEU A 50 -7.56 -9.75 15.28
CA LEU A 50 -8.70 -9.30 16.10
C LEU A 50 -10.00 -10.07 15.78
N TYR A 51 -9.97 -11.00 14.83
CA TYR A 51 -11.05 -11.95 14.64
C TYR A 51 -10.93 -13.04 15.72
N MET A 52 -11.66 -12.86 16.81
CA MET A 52 -12.00 -13.95 17.75
C MET A 52 -13.12 -14.81 17.17
#